data_AF-A0A382E847-F1
#
_entry.id   AF-A0A382E847-F1
#
_cell.length_a   1.000
_cell.length_b   1.000
_cell.length_c   1.000
_cell.angle_alpha   90.00
_cell.angle_beta   90.00
_cell.angle_gamma   90.00
#
_symmetry.space_group_name_H-M   'P 1'
#
loop_
_entity.id
_entity.type
_entity.pdbx_description
1 polymer ?
#
loop_
_entity_poly.entity_id
_entity_poly.type
_entity_poly.pdbx_seq_one_letter_code
_entity_poly.pdbx_strand_id
1 'polypeptide(L)'
;EIHSHQQALRQCKDYLSDHFWTRPLIEEDDTAEAARRLSEGKLPKTAGVIANKACAELYDLEILQESIHDLKHNLTLFLGVKKLGDS
;
A
#
# COMPACT_ATOMS: atom_id res chain seq x y z
N GLU A 1 -9.49 6.59 8.85
CA GLU A 1 -9.03 7.07 7.53
C GLU A 1 -8.07 6.04 6.97
N ILE A 2 -8.05 5.85 5.66
CA ILE A 2 -7.18 4.86 5.01
C ILE A 2 -6.25 5.58 4.06
N HIS A 3 -4.95 5.54 4.33
CA HIS A 3 -3.92 6.26 3.60
C HIS A 3 -3.16 5.32 2.68
N SER A 4 -3.07 5.66 1.40
CA SER A 4 -2.23 4.93 0.45
C SER A 4 -2.09 5.68 -0.87
N HIS A 5 -1.22 5.18 -1.73
CA HIS A 5 -1.10 5.67 -3.10
C HIS A 5 -2.39 5.46 -3.89
N GLN A 6 -2.72 6.40 -4.79
CA GLN A 6 -3.95 6.35 -5.60
C GLN A 6 -4.14 5.00 -6.28
N GLN A 7 -3.06 4.42 -6.80
CA GLN A 7 -3.10 3.13 -7.48
C GLN A 7 -3.48 1.98 -6.53
N ALA A 8 -2.95 1.98 -5.31
CA ALA A 8 -3.25 0.95 -4.32
C ALA A 8 -4.69 1.06 -3.81
N LEU A 9 -5.17 2.30 -3.55
CA LEU A 9 -6.57 2.55 -3.18
C LEU A 9 -7.54 2.04 -4.25
N ARG A 10 -7.23 2.29 -5.54
CA ARG A 10 -8.06 1.82 -6.66
C ARG A 10 -8.00 0.30 -6.84
N GLN A 11 -6.87 -0.33 -6.54
CA GLN A 11 -6.70 -1.78 -6.63
C GLN A 11 -7.35 -2.56 -5.49
N CYS A 12 -7.72 -1.90 -4.40
CA CYS A 12 -8.37 -2.51 -3.23
C CYS A 12 -9.76 -1.91 -2.99
N LYS A 13 -10.36 -1.32 -4.02
CA LYS A 13 -11.60 -0.53 -3.89
C LYS A 13 -12.77 -1.40 -3.46
N ASP A 14 -12.89 -2.62 -3.98
CA ASP A 14 -13.99 -3.52 -3.63
C ASP A 14 -13.84 -3.96 -2.17
N TYR A 15 -12.64 -4.37 -1.76
CA TYR A 15 -12.36 -4.69 -0.36
C TYR A 15 -12.65 -3.53 0.60
N LEU A 16 -12.22 -2.31 0.25
CA LEU A 16 -12.46 -1.10 1.03
C LEU A 16 -13.95 -0.75 1.09
N SER A 17 -14.69 -0.96 0.02
CA SER A 17 -16.14 -0.74 -0.01
C SER A 17 -16.89 -1.77 0.83
N ASP A 18 -16.43 -3.01 0.92
CA ASP A 18 -17.11 -4.03 1.72
C ASP A 18 -16.81 -3.89 3.22
N HIS A 19 -15.57 -3.57 3.60
CA HIS A 19 -15.13 -3.57 5.00
C HIS A 19 -15.07 -2.17 5.62
N PHE A 20 -14.77 -1.15 4.82
CA PHE A 20 -14.41 0.19 5.29
C PHE A 20 -15.17 1.31 4.57
N TRP A 21 -16.39 1.06 4.09
CA TRP A 21 -17.20 2.06 3.35
C TRP A 21 -17.44 3.39 4.09
N THR A 22 -17.38 3.38 5.43
CA THR A 22 -17.55 4.57 6.28
C THR A 22 -16.25 5.36 6.48
N ARG A 23 -15.09 4.83 6.07
CA ARG A 23 -13.79 5.46 6.30
C ARG A 23 -13.37 6.29 5.08
N PRO A 24 -12.90 7.53 5.28
CA PRO A 24 -12.37 8.32 4.19
C PRO A 24 -11.07 7.71 3.68
N LEU A 25 -10.92 7.68 2.36
CA LEU A 25 -9.69 7.27 1.66
C LEU A 25 -8.86 8.52 1.40
N ILE A 26 -7.62 8.52 1.85
CA ILE A 26 -6.67 9.63 1.73
C ILE A 26 -5.58 9.19 0.75
N GLU A 27 -5.47 9.95 -0.33
CA GLU A 27 -4.44 9.74 -1.34
C GLU A 27 -3.11 10.32 -0.84
N GLU A 28 -2.07 9.49 -0.87
CA GLU A 28 -0.69 9.85 -0.56
C GLU A 28 0.19 9.61 -1.78
N ASP A 29 1.34 10.29 -1.86
CA ASP A 29 2.28 10.13 -2.98
C ASP A 29 2.98 8.76 -2.98
N ASP A 30 3.12 8.11 -1.82
CA ASP A 30 3.77 6.81 -1.70
C ASP A 30 3.13 5.94 -0.60
N THR A 31 2.94 4.66 -0.89
CA THR A 31 2.49 3.65 0.07
C THR A 31 3.48 3.45 1.23
N ALA A 32 4.79 3.49 0.95
CA ALA A 32 5.82 3.34 1.97
C ALA A 32 5.86 4.54 2.89
N GLU A 33 5.67 5.75 2.36
CA GLU A 33 5.64 6.97 3.16
C GLU A 33 4.39 7.02 4.06
N ALA A 34 3.24 6.57 3.55
CA ALA A 34 2.04 6.42 4.38
C ALA A 34 2.29 5.46 5.57
N ALA A 35 2.91 4.31 5.32
CA ALA A 35 3.28 3.35 6.35
C ALA A 35 4.26 3.94 7.37
N ARG A 36 5.29 4.65 6.91
CA ARG A 36 6.24 5.35 7.78
C ARG A 36 5.54 6.36 8.69
N ARG A 37 4.63 7.18 8.15
CA ARG A 37 3.87 8.17 8.92
C ARG A 37 2.97 7.54 9.98
N LEU A 38 2.38 6.37 9.69
CA LEU A 38 1.61 5.62 10.67
C LEU A 38 2.50 5.16 11.83
N SER A 39 3.66 4.59 11.52
CA SER A 39 4.65 4.12 12.51
C SER A 39 5.21 5.27 13.37
N GLU A 40 5.48 6.43 12.76
CA GLU A 40 5.90 7.64 13.47
C GLU A 40 4.79 8.28 14.34
N GLY A 41 3.57 7.73 14.34
CA GLY A 41 2.44 8.28 15.08
C GLY A 41 1.94 9.63 14.56
N LYS A 42 2.29 9.98 13.32
CA LYS A 42 1.80 11.21 12.65
C LYS A 42 0.37 11.07 12.13
N LEU A 43 -0.16 9.85 12.12
CA LEU A 43 -1.55 9.54 11.78
C LEU A 43 -2.35 9.20 13.04
N PRO A 44 -3.68 9.43 13.04
CA PRO A 44 -4.56 9.01 14.11
C PRO A 44 -4.44 7.51 14.39
N LYS A 45 -4.66 7.10 15.65
CA LYS A 45 -4.68 5.68 16.05
C LYS A 45 -5.75 4.84 15.34
N THR A 46 -6.73 5.49 14.72
CA THR A 46 -7.79 4.85 13.92
C THR A 46 -7.51 4.90 12.41
N ALA A 47 -6.32 5.32 12.01
CA ALA A 47 -5.89 5.31 10.63
C ALA A 47 -5.36 3.92 10.24
N GLY A 48 -5.65 3.52 9.01
CA GLY A 48 -5.06 2.35 8.37
C GLY A 48 -4.22 2.78 7.18
N VAL A 49 -3.26 1.94 6.80
CA VAL A 49 -2.43 2.14 5.61
C VAL A 49 -2.50 0.91 4.72
N ILE A 50 -2.48 1.13 3.41
CA ILE A 50 -2.30 0.05 2.43
C ILE A 50 -0.89 0.18 1.88
N ALA A 51 -0.06 -0.82 2.13
CA ALA A 51 1.32 -0.86 1.68
C ALA A 51 1.77 -2.30 1.43
N ASN A 52 2.97 -2.46 0.87
CA ASN A 52 3.58 -3.77 0.72
C ASN A 52 3.87 -4.39 2.11
N LYS A 53 3.81 -5.71 2.23
CA LYS A 53 4.18 -6.47 3.44
C LYS A 53 5.58 -6.12 3.95
N ALA A 54 6.51 -5.81 3.05
CA ALA A 54 7.85 -5.34 3.42
C ALA A 54 7.84 -4.06 4.27
N CYS A 55 6.86 -3.16 4.08
CA CYS A 55 6.72 -1.96 4.89
C CYS A 55 6.28 -2.27 6.32
N ALA A 56 5.54 -3.36 6.53
CA ALA A 56 5.15 -3.77 7.88
C ALA A 56 6.38 -4.21 8.70
N GLU A 57 7.30 -4.97 8.09
CA GLU A 57 8.56 -5.35 8.73
C GLU A 57 9.51 -4.15 8.90
N LEU A 58 9.58 -3.27 7.89
CA LEU A 58 10.47 -2.11 7.91
C LEU A 58 10.08 -1.07 8.97
N TYR A 59 8.78 -0.89 9.19
CA TYR A 59 8.24 0.15 10.08
C TYR A 59 7.58 -0.43 11.35
N ASP A 60 7.80 -1.72 11.64
CA ASP A 60 7.25 -2.42 12.80
C ASP A 60 5.72 -2.22 12.95
N LEU A 61 5.00 -2.40 11.85
CA LEU A 61 3.55 -2.27 11.79
C LEU A 61 2.87 -3.64 11.85
N GLU A 62 1.73 -3.68 12.52
CA GLU A 62 0.87 -4.87 12.53
C GLU A 62 0.07 -4.98 11.23
N ILE A 63 0.12 -6.15 10.60
CA ILE A 63 -0.67 -6.45 9.41
C ILE A 63 -2.07 -6.89 9.84
N LEU A 64 -3.06 -6.03 9.62
CA LEU A 64 -4.46 -6.35 9.92
C LEU A 64 -5.06 -7.37 8.94
N GLN A 65 -4.72 -7.27 7.66
CA GLN A 65 -5.19 -8.19 6.64
C GLN A 65 -4.24 -8.24 5.44
N GLU A 66 -3.97 -9.46 4.97
CA GLU A 66 -3.10 -9.72 3.80
C GLU A 66 -3.94 -9.94 2.53
N SER A 67 -3.34 -9.66 1.37
CA SER A 67 -3.93 -9.95 0.05
C SER A 67 -5.29 -9.29 -0.21
N ILE A 68 -5.46 -8.03 0.20
CA ILE A 68 -6.71 -7.26 0.05
C ILE A 68 -6.94 -6.65 -1.36
N HIS A 69 -6.12 -7.05 -2.33
CA HIS A 69 -6.16 -6.52 -3.70
C HIS A 69 -7.29 -7.21 -4.48
N ASP A 70 -8.09 -6.44 -5.22
CA ASP A 70 -9.27 -6.91 -5.96
C ASP A 70 -8.89 -7.85 -7.13
N LEU A 71 -7.69 -7.68 -7.68
CA LEU A 71 -7.15 -8.53 -8.75
C LEU A 71 -6.54 -9.81 -8.17
N LYS A 72 -7.28 -10.92 -8.26
CA LYS A 72 -6.80 -12.30 -7.98
C LYS A 72 -5.55 -12.73 -8.78
N HIS A 73 -5.13 -11.95 -9.77
CA HIS A 73 -3.98 -12.24 -10.65
C HIS A 73 -3.13 -10.98 -10.91
N ASN A 74 -2.48 -10.41 -9.90
CA ASN A 74 -1.44 -9.40 -10.14
C ASN A 74 -0.10 -10.10 -10.46
N LEU A 75 0.30 -10.08 -11.74
CA LEU A 75 1.63 -10.48 -12.20
C LEU A 75 2.47 -9.21 -12.41
N THR A 76 3.43 -8.96 -11.51
CA THR A 76 4.41 -7.87 -11.73
C THR A 76 5.57 -8.41 -12.54
N LEU A 77 5.61 -8.08 -13.84
CA LEU A 77 6.72 -8.43 -14.72
C LEU A 77 7.86 -7.41 -14.56
N PHE A 78 9.02 -7.87 -14.09
CA PHE A 78 10.23 -7.07 -14.04
C PHE A 78 11.11 -7.37 -15.26
N LEU A 79 11.56 -6.34 -15.98
CA LEU A 79 12.48 -6.48 -17.11
C LEU A 79 13.86 -5.91 -16.73
N GLY A 80 14.86 -6.77 -16.59
CA GLY A 80 16.25 -6.35 -16.39
C GLY A 80 16.89 -6.03 -17.75
N VAL A 81 17.16 -4.76 -18.01
CA VAL A 81 17.87 -4.31 -19.22
C VAL A 81 19.32 -3.95 -18.90
N LYS A 82 20.24 -4.49 -19.69
CA LYS A 82 21.66 -4.12 -19.70
C LYS A 82 21.96 -3.38 -21.00
N LYS A 83 22.69 -2.26 -20.91
CA LYS A 83 23.17 -1.53 -22.09
C LYS A 83 24.14 -2.43 -22.87
N LEU A 84 23.89 -2.63 -24.16
CA LEU A 84 24.82 -3.30 -25.07
C LEU A 84 25.84 -2.27 -25.57
N GLY A 85 27.11 -2.49 -25.22
CA GLY A 85 28.25 -1.70 -25.70
C GLY A 85 28.90 -0.86 -24.61
N ASP A 86 29.94 -1.44 -23.99
CA ASP A 86 31.20 -0.78 -23.63
C ASP A 86 32.26 -1.89 -23.76
N SER A 87 32.71 -2.11 -25.00
CA SER A 87 33.90 -2.89 -25.35
C SER A 87 34.98 -1.91 -25.80
#